data_AF-A0A535XQ86-F1
#
_entry.id   AF-A0A535XQ86-F1
#
_cell.length_a   1.000
_cell.length_b   1.000
_cell.length_c   1.000
_cell.angle_alpha   90.00
_cell.angle_beta   90.00
_cell.angle_gamma   90.00
#
_symmetry.space_group_name_H-M   'P 1'
#
loop_
_entity.id
_entity.type
_entity.pdbx_description
1 polymer ?
#
loop_
_entity_poly.entity_id
_entity_poly.type
_entity_poly.pdbx_seq_one_letter_code
_entity_poly.pdbx_strand_id
1 'polypeptide(L)'
;MDHHFYIKGRAAKLRGDLVEANLKEDEISFWVEKHNRYAVLHAREELIKRTADGPRPIQPALLGDPDQRTLFLKLLWYRLPLYLRPFLYFVYRYFFRLGFLDGKQGLIFHVLQGFWYRLLVDINIDQARAANSDGAATARKLNA
;
A
#
# COMPACT_ATOMS: atom_id res chain seq x y z
N MET A 1 2.72 1.07 4.46
CA MET A 1 3.49 1.57 5.59
C MET A 1 4.28 2.75 5.10
N ASP A 2 3.89 3.95 5.49
CA ASP A 2 4.73 5.13 5.27
C ASP A 2 5.94 5.04 6.21
N HIS A 3 7.12 4.83 5.66
CA HIS A 3 8.39 4.88 6.39
C HIS A 3 9.05 6.27 6.30
N HIS A 4 8.30 7.31 5.92
CA HIS A 4 8.79 8.68 5.93
C HIS A 4 8.85 9.21 7.35
N PHE A 5 10.03 9.69 7.73
CA PHE A 5 10.28 10.31 9.02
C PHE A 5 10.45 11.80 8.83
N TYR A 6 9.64 12.60 9.52
CA TYR A 6 9.83 14.04 9.63
C TYR A 6 10.74 14.29 10.84
N ILE A 7 11.99 14.64 10.60
CA ILE A 7 12.95 14.92 11.66
C ILE A 7 13.01 16.41 11.98
N LYS A 8 13.22 16.74 13.26
CA LYS A 8 13.59 18.08 13.70
C LYS A 8 15.07 18.06 14.03
N GLY A 9 15.94 18.49 13.11
CA GLY A 9 17.39 18.49 13.33
C GLY A 9 18.21 18.44 12.05
N ARG A 10 19.52 18.27 12.20
CA ARG A 10 20.45 18.15 11.07
C ARG A 10 20.30 16.78 10.42
N ALA A 11 20.05 16.76 9.11
CA ALA A 11 20.20 15.59 8.27
C ALA A 11 21.52 15.69 7.48
N ALA A 12 22.10 14.54 7.14
CA ALA A 12 23.21 14.44 6.19
C ALA A 12 22.89 13.35 5.17
N LYS A 13 23.50 13.46 3.98
CA LYS A 13 23.43 12.42 2.95
C LYS A 13 24.65 11.50 3.09
N LEU A 14 24.41 10.19 2.98
CA LEU A 14 25.50 9.22 2.83
C LEU A 14 26.25 9.51 1.53
N ARG A 15 27.57 9.32 1.54
CA ARG A 15 28.41 9.54 0.35
C ARG A 15 28.43 8.34 -0.60
N GLY A 16 27.99 7.17 -0.14
CA GLY A 16 27.91 5.94 -0.91
C GLY A 16 26.55 5.29 -0.79
N ASP A 17 26.38 4.19 -1.51
CA ASP A 17 25.12 3.47 -1.59
C ASP A 17 24.89 2.61 -0.34
N LEU A 18 23.65 2.55 0.10
CA LEU A 18 23.19 1.56 1.07
C LEU A 18 22.64 0.36 0.29
N VAL A 19 23.37 -0.76 0.31
CA VAL A 19 22.92 -2.00 -0.33
C VAL A 19 22.12 -2.81 0.68
N GLU A 20 20.80 -2.84 0.51
CA GLU A 20 19.91 -3.72 1.28
C GLU A 20 19.68 -5.02 0.49
N ALA A 21 20.48 -6.05 0.79
CA ALA A 21 20.37 -7.37 0.19
C ALA A 21 19.82 -8.38 1.21
N ASN A 22 18.49 -8.54 1.25
CA ASN A 22 17.85 -9.53 2.12
C ASN A 22 17.74 -10.89 1.42
N LEU A 23 18.76 -11.73 1.62
CA LEU A 23 18.84 -13.08 1.03
C LEU A 23 17.66 -14.00 1.39
N LYS A 24 16.91 -13.71 2.46
CA LYS A 24 15.72 -14.50 2.81
C LYS A 24 14.60 -14.34 1.79
N GLU A 25 14.59 -13.24 1.04
CA GLU A 25 13.55 -12.96 0.04
C GLU A 25 13.76 -13.71 -1.27
N ASP A 26 14.89 -14.40 -1.43
CA ASP A 26 15.12 -15.35 -2.52
C ASP A 26 14.22 -16.59 -2.38
N GLU A 27 13.79 -16.90 -1.15
CA GLU A 27 12.80 -17.94 -0.88
C GLU A 27 11.37 -17.40 -1.01
N ILE A 28 10.64 -17.92 -2.01
CA ILE A 28 9.28 -17.45 -2.30
C ILE A 28 8.32 -17.62 -1.12
N SER A 29 8.47 -18.67 -0.31
CA SER A 29 7.62 -18.92 0.87
C SER A 29 7.77 -17.79 1.89
N PHE A 30 9.01 -17.39 2.19
CA PHE A 30 9.31 -16.28 3.08
C PHE A 30 8.77 -14.95 2.52
N TRP A 31 8.96 -14.72 1.21
CA TRP A 31 8.45 -13.54 0.53
C TRP A 31 6.92 -13.44 0.63
N VAL A 32 6.21 -14.53 0.38
CA VAL A 32 4.73 -14.60 0.45
C VAL A 32 4.24 -14.36 1.87
N GLU A 33 4.85 -15.00 2.87
CA GLU A 33 4.46 -14.81 4.28
C GLU A 33 4.68 -13.36 4.72
N LYS A 34 5.82 -12.77 4.34
CA LYS A 34 6.09 -11.34 4.56
C LYS A 34 4.97 -10.49 3.94
N HIS A 35 4.65 -10.68 2.66
CA HIS A 35 3.64 -9.87 1.98
C HIS A 35 2.24 -10.03 2.57
N ASN A 36 1.87 -11.22 3.04
CA ASN A 36 0.62 -11.41 3.79
C ASN A 36 0.57 -10.53 5.05
N ARG A 37 1.63 -10.54 5.87
CA ARG A 37 1.70 -9.69 7.08
C ARG A 37 1.63 -8.21 6.72
N TYR A 38 2.38 -7.77 5.70
CA TYR A 38 2.37 -6.37 5.26
C TYR A 38 1.03 -5.95 4.66
N ALA A 39 0.29 -6.85 4.01
CA ALA A 39 -1.01 -6.55 3.45
C ALA A 39 -2.02 -6.16 4.55
N VAL A 40 -2.00 -6.88 5.68
CA VAL A 40 -2.80 -6.56 6.87
C VAL A 40 -2.44 -5.17 7.42
N LEU A 41 -1.14 -4.90 7.56
CA LEU A 41 -0.65 -3.60 8.05
C LEU A 41 -1.04 -2.45 7.12
N HIS A 42 -0.93 -2.64 5.81
CA HIS A 42 -1.33 -1.66 4.80
C HIS A 42 -2.83 -1.41 4.82
N ALA A 43 -3.65 -2.45 4.95
CA ALA A 43 -5.11 -2.33 5.06
C ALA A 43 -5.49 -1.48 6.28
N ARG A 44 -4.88 -1.77 7.44
CA ARG A 44 -5.08 -1.02 8.68
C ARG A 44 -4.65 0.44 8.53
N GLU A 45 -3.45 0.68 7.99
CA GLU A 45 -2.94 2.04 7.76
C GLU A 45 -3.86 2.84 6.84
N GLU A 46 -4.33 2.22 5.76
CA GLU A 46 -5.24 2.87 4.82
C GLU A 46 -6.59 3.21 5.47
N LEU A 47 -7.17 2.29 6.26
CA LEU A 47 -8.40 2.56 7.00
C LEU A 47 -8.24 3.73 7.98
N ILE A 48 -7.15 3.76 8.75
CA ILE A 48 -6.83 4.88 9.66
C ILE A 48 -6.70 6.19 8.88
N LYS A 49 -5.97 6.19 7.76
CA LYS A 49 -5.77 7.39 6.93
C LYS A 49 -7.05 7.88 6.25
N ARG A 50 -8.02 7.00 5.99
CA ARG A 50 -9.33 7.35 5.45
C ARG A 50 -10.23 8.02 6.49
N THR A 51 -10.08 7.70 7.78
CA THR A 51 -10.90 8.26 8.87
C THR A 51 -10.21 9.37 9.67
N ALA A 52 -8.90 9.54 9.52
CA ALA A 52 -8.15 10.56 10.24
C ALA A 52 -8.41 11.97 9.67
N ASP A 53 -9.22 12.75 10.38
CA ASP A 53 -9.45 14.19 10.16
C ASP A 53 -8.40 15.07 10.87
N GLY A 54 -7.12 14.66 10.79
CA GLY A 54 -6.00 15.37 11.40
C GLY A 54 -5.25 16.30 10.44
N PRO A 55 -4.56 17.34 10.94
CA PRO A 55 -3.69 18.17 10.12
C PRO A 55 -2.60 17.32 9.47
N ARG A 56 -2.50 17.39 8.14
CA ARG A 56 -1.43 16.72 7.39
C ARG A 56 -0.21 17.63 7.33
N PRO A 57 1.02 17.10 7.48
CA PRO A 57 2.23 17.92 7.45
C PRO A 57 2.48 18.55 6.07
N ILE A 58 1.95 17.93 5.01
CA ILE A 58 2.07 18.39 3.62
C ILE A 58 0.69 18.35 2.94
N GLN A 59 0.47 19.30 2.02
CA GLN A 59 -0.75 19.37 1.22
C GLN A 59 -0.59 18.58 -0.09
N PRO A 60 -1.62 17.85 -0.56
CA PRO A 60 -1.54 17.10 -1.81
C PRO A 60 -1.52 18.05 -3.01
N ALA A 61 -0.53 17.91 -3.90
CA ALA A 61 -0.44 18.69 -5.13
C ALA A 61 0.14 17.84 -6.27
N LEU A 62 -0.59 17.71 -7.39
CA LEU A 62 -0.16 16.92 -8.55
C LEU A 62 1.06 17.49 -9.27
N LEU A 63 1.21 18.82 -9.25
CA LEU A 63 2.34 19.53 -9.85
C LEU A 63 3.38 19.98 -8.82
N GLY A 64 3.18 19.63 -7.54
CA GLY A 64 4.04 20.01 -6.42
C GLY A 64 5.36 19.25 -6.35
N ASP A 65 5.98 19.25 -5.17
CA ASP A 65 7.19 18.46 -4.90
C ASP A 65 6.89 16.93 -4.88
N PRO A 66 7.91 16.06 -4.91
CA PRO A 66 7.73 14.61 -4.97
C PRO A 66 6.84 14.03 -3.85
N ASP A 67 6.90 14.59 -2.64
CA ASP A 67 6.13 14.12 -1.49
C ASP A 67 4.66 14.53 -1.66
N GLN A 68 4.42 15.78 -2.10
CA GLN A 68 3.08 16.28 -2.43
C GLN A 68 2.42 15.48 -3.55
N ARG A 69 3.17 15.14 -4.59
CA ARG A 69 2.69 14.31 -5.71
C ARG A 69 2.36 12.89 -5.24
N THR A 70 3.24 12.30 -4.44
CA THR A 70 3.02 10.97 -3.87
C THR A 70 1.77 10.95 -2.99
N LEU A 71 1.58 11.98 -2.16
CA LEU A 71 0.36 12.11 -1.35
C LEU A 71 -0.87 12.27 -2.23
N PHE A 72 -0.83 13.11 -3.26
CA PHE A 72 -1.94 13.27 -4.21
C PHE A 72 -2.35 11.94 -4.85
N LEU A 73 -1.38 11.17 -5.36
CA LEU A 73 -1.62 9.86 -5.96
C LEU A 73 -2.12 8.83 -4.94
N LYS A 74 -1.64 8.86 -3.69
CA LYS A 74 -2.16 8.02 -2.59
C LYS A 74 -3.64 8.33 -2.32
N LEU A 75 -4.03 9.61 -2.29
CA LEU A 75 -5.43 10.00 -2.07
C LEU A 75 -6.34 9.59 -3.23
N LEU A 76 -5.85 9.72 -4.47
CA LEU A 76 -6.55 9.20 -5.64
C LEU A 76 -6.72 7.68 -5.55
N TRP A 77 -5.67 6.96 -5.16
CA TRP A 77 -5.69 5.51 -4.94
C TRP A 77 -6.74 5.07 -3.91
N TYR A 78 -6.94 5.83 -2.83
CA TYR A 78 -7.96 5.54 -1.82
C TYR A 78 -9.40 5.76 -2.33
N ARG A 79 -9.60 6.56 -3.38
CA ARG A 79 -10.92 6.77 -3.99
C ARG A 79 -11.30 5.71 -5.01
N LEU A 80 -10.33 4.95 -5.53
CA LEU A 80 -10.61 3.89 -6.48
C LEU A 80 -11.39 2.75 -5.83
N PRO A 81 -12.32 2.09 -6.56
CA PRO A 81 -13.02 0.92 -6.06
C PRO A 81 -12.03 -0.18 -5.65
N LEU A 82 -12.34 -0.84 -4.53
CA LEU A 82 -11.63 -2.04 -4.12
C LEU A 82 -11.74 -3.10 -5.22
N TYR A 83 -10.74 -3.97 -5.32
CA TYR A 83 -10.62 -5.06 -6.30
C TYR A 83 -10.39 -4.62 -7.75
N LEU A 84 -10.89 -3.45 -8.15
CA LEU A 84 -10.59 -2.86 -9.46
C LEU A 84 -9.19 -2.20 -9.48
N ARG A 85 -8.82 -1.49 -8.40
CA ARG A 85 -7.54 -0.77 -8.33
C ARG A 85 -6.29 -1.66 -8.46
N PRO A 86 -6.20 -2.88 -7.91
CA PRO A 86 -5.04 -3.76 -8.11
C PRO A 86 -4.94 -4.20 -9.58
N PHE A 87 -6.07 -4.47 -10.23
CA PHE A 87 -6.12 -4.87 -11.63
C PHE A 87 -5.64 -3.73 -12.55
N LEU A 88 -6.19 -2.52 -12.39
CA LEU A 88 -5.74 -1.34 -13.13
C LEU A 88 -4.25 -1.08 -12.94
N TYR A 89 -3.76 -1.26 -11.71
CA TYR A 89 -2.35 -1.07 -11.39
C TYR A 89 -1.43 -2.10 -12.05
N PHE A 90 -1.87 -3.36 -12.11
CA PHE A 90 -1.17 -4.41 -12.85
C PHE A 90 -1.13 -4.10 -14.34
N VAL A 91 -2.28 -3.79 -14.95
CA VAL A 91 -2.36 -3.47 -16.38
C VAL A 91 -1.45 -2.30 -16.74
N TYR A 92 -1.49 -1.24 -15.93
CA TYR A 92 -0.62 -0.08 -16.10
C TYR A 92 0.86 -0.47 -16.06
N ARG A 93 1.31 -1.22 -15.06
CA ARG A 93 2.73 -1.55 -14.92
C ARG A 93 3.21 -2.60 -15.92
N TYR A 94 2.39 -3.60 -16.21
CA TYR A 94 2.80 -4.68 -17.08
C TYR A 94 2.80 -4.25 -18.55
N PHE A 95 1.77 -3.56 -19.03
CA PHE A 95 1.64 -3.17 -20.44
C PHE A 95 2.19 -1.77 -20.74
N PHE A 96 1.76 -0.75 -19.98
CA PHE A 96 2.12 0.64 -20.30
C PHE A 96 3.53 1.02 -19.82
N ARG A 97 4.02 0.39 -18.75
CA ARG A 97 5.41 0.52 -18.32
C ARG A 97 6.33 -0.57 -18.87
N LEU A 98 5.86 -1.32 -19.87
CA LEU A 98 6.64 -2.32 -20.60
C LEU A 98 7.24 -3.43 -19.70
N GLY A 99 6.59 -3.75 -18.57
CA GLY A 99 7.04 -4.82 -17.66
C GLY A 99 7.04 -6.22 -18.29
N PHE A 100 6.35 -6.40 -19.43
CA PHE A 100 6.44 -7.64 -20.21
C PHE A 100 7.81 -7.87 -20.87
N LEU A 101 8.66 -6.84 -21.00
CA LEU A 101 10.00 -6.98 -21.57
C LEU A 101 10.92 -7.85 -20.70
N ASP A 102 10.63 -7.95 -19.40
CA ASP A 102 11.34 -8.81 -18.45
C ASP A 102 10.91 -10.29 -18.53
N GLY A 103 10.02 -10.63 -19.49
CA GLY A 103 9.57 -11.99 -19.78
C GLY A 103 8.90 -12.68 -18.59
N LYS A 104 9.30 -13.94 -18.33
CA LYS A 104 8.73 -14.75 -17.24
C LYS A 104 8.89 -14.09 -15.88
N GLN A 105 10.08 -13.55 -15.58
CA GLN A 105 10.36 -12.94 -14.27
C GLN A 105 9.56 -11.65 -14.11
N GLY A 106 9.46 -10.85 -15.17
CA GLY A 106 8.58 -9.69 -15.23
C GLY A 106 7.15 -10.02 -14.88
N LEU A 107 6.58 -11.05 -15.53
CA LEU A 107 5.22 -11.48 -15.27
C LEU A 107 5.02 -11.90 -13.81
N ILE A 108 5.90 -12.77 -13.29
CA ILE A 108 5.84 -13.26 -11.90
C ILE A 108 5.86 -12.08 -10.92
N PHE A 109 6.81 -11.16 -11.10
CA PHE A 109 6.95 -9.99 -10.23
C PHE A 109 5.71 -9.10 -10.28
N HIS A 110 5.24 -8.73 -11.47
CA HIS A 110 4.09 -7.84 -11.61
C HIS A 110 2.78 -8.45 -11.09
N VAL A 111 2.59 -9.77 -11.30
CA VAL A 111 1.44 -10.49 -10.74
C VAL A 111 1.53 -10.55 -9.23
N LEU A 112 2.64 -11.00 -8.65
CA LEU A 112 2.75 -11.19 -7.20
C LEU A 112 2.83 -9.86 -6.45
N GLN A 113 3.80 -9.02 -6.78
CA GLN A 113 4.03 -7.75 -6.09
C GLN A 113 2.92 -6.74 -6.39
N GLY A 114 2.37 -6.81 -7.61
CA GLY A 114 1.52 -5.74 -8.11
C GLY A 114 0.05 -5.97 -8.10
N PHE A 115 -0.37 -7.13 -8.55
CA PHE A 115 -1.76 -7.51 -8.52
C PHE A 115 -2.09 -8.16 -7.18
N TRP A 116 -1.52 -9.33 -6.90
CA TRP A 116 -1.86 -10.18 -5.76
C TRP A 116 -1.66 -9.47 -4.42
N TYR A 117 -0.50 -8.84 -4.18
CA TYR A 117 -0.27 -8.13 -2.92
C TYR A 117 -1.29 -7.00 -2.69
N ARG A 118 -1.60 -6.22 -3.72
CA ARG A 118 -2.60 -5.14 -3.62
C ARG A 118 -4.01 -5.68 -3.47
N LEU A 119 -4.31 -6.82 -4.08
CA LEU A 119 -5.57 -7.52 -3.88
C LEU A 119 -5.74 -7.98 -2.43
N LEU A 120 -4.69 -8.52 -1.80
CA LEU A 120 -4.72 -8.90 -0.39
C LEU A 120 -5.02 -7.71 0.52
N VAL A 121 -4.44 -6.54 0.23
CA VAL A 121 -4.76 -5.31 0.99
C VAL A 121 -6.26 -5.01 0.90
N ASP A 122 -6.85 -5.10 -0.29
CA ASP A 122 -8.27 -4.84 -0.51
C ASP A 122 -9.16 -5.85 0.24
N ILE A 123 -8.81 -7.14 0.20
CA ILE A 123 -9.52 -8.20 0.95
C ILE A 123 -9.49 -7.90 2.46
N ASN A 124 -8.32 -7.53 3.00
CA ASN A 124 -8.19 -7.21 4.42
C ASN A 124 -8.96 -5.94 4.82
N ILE A 125 -9.06 -4.95 3.94
CA ILE A 125 -9.91 -3.76 4.15
C ILE A 125 -11.37 -4.18 4.27
N ASP A 126 -11.83 -5.07 3.39
CA ASP A 126 -13.21 -5.52 3.35
C ASP A 126 -13.58 -6.36 4.59
N GLN A 127 -12.71 -7.29 4.97
CA GLN A 127 -12.86 -8.08 6.20
C GLN A 127 -12.93 -7.18 7.44
N ALA A 128 -12.07 -6.17 7.54
CA ALA A 128 -12.08 -5.22 8.65
C ALA A 128 -13.36 -4.37 8.69
N ARG A 129 -13.93 -4.01 7.52
CA ARG A 129 -15.21 -3.29 7.43
C ARG A 129 -16.37 -4.17 7.91
N ALA A 130 -16.42 -5.42 7.48
CA ALA A 130 -17.44 -6.38 7.91
C ALA A 130 -17.41 -6.62 9.42
N ALA A 131 -16.23 -6.81 10.00
CA ALA A 131 -16.08 -6.98 11.45
C ALA A 131 -16.58 -5.76 12.26
N ASN A 132 -16.35 -4.55 11.75
CA ASN A 132 -16.82 -3.32 12.39
C ASN A 132 -18.35 -3.15 12.30
N SER A 133 -18.97 -3.54 11.18
CA SER A 133 -20.44 -3.51 11.05
C SER A 133 -21.11 -4.50 11.99
N ASP A 134 -20.55 -5.70 12.14
CA ASP A 134 -21.11 -6.74 13.02
C ASP A 134 -20.98 -6.35 14.49
N GLY A 135 -19.84 -5.78 14.89
CA GLY A 135 -19.64 -5.22 16.23
C GLY A 135 -20.61 -4.08 16.55
N ALA A 136 -20.82 -3.15 15.60
CA ALA A 136 -21.78 -2.05 15.77
C ALA A 136 -23.24 -2.53 15.83
N ALA A 137 -23.61 -3.53 15.01
CA ALA A 137 -24.94 -4.13 15.03
C ALA A 137 -25.22 -4.86 16.36
N THR A 138 -24.22 -5.55 16.90
CA THR A 138 -24.30 -6.25 18.19
C THR A 138 -24.44 -5.27 19.35
N ALA A 139 -23.65 -4.19 19.36
CA ALA A 139 -23.74 -3.13 20.36
C ALA A 139 -25.10 -2.41 20.37
N ARG A 140 -25.74 -2.20 19.21
CA ARG A 140 -27.11 -1.64 19.15
C ARG A 140 -28.17 -2.55 19.76
N LYS A 141 -28.05 -3.88 19.58
CA LYS A 141 -29.00 -4.85 20.16
C LYS A 141 -28.90 -4.96 21.68
N LEU A 142 -27.73 -4.71 22.26
CA LEU A 142 -27.53 -4.73 23.72
C LEU A 142 -28.03 -3.47 24.43
N ASN A 143 -28.21 -2.38 23.69
CA ASN A 143 -28.64 -1.07 24.22
C ASN A 143 -30.11 -0.75 23.91
N ALA A 144 -30.88 -1.71 23.39
CA ALA A 144 -32.31 -1.61 23.06
C ALA A 144 -33.11 -2.58 23.94
#